data_AF-A0A956CKK5-F1
#
_entry.id   AF-A0A956CKK5-F1
#
_cell.length_a   1.000
_cell.length_b   1.000
_cell.length_c   1.000
_cell.angle_alpha   90.00
_cell.angle_beta   90.00
_cell.angle_gamma   90.00
#
_symmetry.space_group_name_H-M   'P 1'
#
loop_
_entity.id
_entity.type
_entity.pdbx_description
1 polymer ?
#
loop_
_entity_poly.entity_id
_entity_poly.type
_entity_poly.pdbx_seq_one_letter_code
_entity_poly.pdbx_strand_id
1 'polypeptide(L)'
;MISLRHTALVVSFVAVFGAASEAAADVVLSSEDGFEYEVQDYATYGSAGGEIRSGGRTGVVEAAFSSMFKLEVNDVRYTTPSAGYSLELAGRQLALGEAKLAGLFVSRRVYVPAATGEFVRYLDVIRNPLNKSVVVTVTYSGRVAYGSSPR
;
A
#
# COMPACT_ATOMS: atom_id res chain seq x y z
N MET A 1 -41.04 -22.20 44.28
CA MET A 1 -40.36 -22.26 42.96
C MET A 1 -40.80 -21.04 42.17
N ILE A 2 -39.90 -20.09 41.91
CA ILE A 2 -40.16 -18.85 41.16
C ILE A 2 -39.56 -19.03 39.77
N SER A 3 -40.35 -18.79 38.72
CA SER A 3 -39.95 -18.87 37.31
C SER A 3 -39.81 -17.46 36.75
N LEU A 4 -38.63 -17.10 36.24
CA LEU A 4 -38.37 -15.86 35.50
C LEU A 4 -38.50 -16.12 34.00
N ARG A 5 -39.31 -15.33 33.29
CA ARG A 5 -39.31 -15.24 31.83
C ARG A 5 -38.55 -13.98 31.42
N HIS A 6 -37.54 -14.13 30.56
CA HIS A 6 -36.86 -13.00 29.92
C HIS A 6 -37.52 -12.71 28.56
N THR A 7 -37.95 -11.47 28.37
CA THR A 7 -38.40 -10.92 27.09
C THR A 7 -37.22 -10.15 26.48
N ALA A 8 -36.76 -10.55 25.30
CA ALA A 8 -35.71 -9.82 24.58
C ALA A 8 -36.36 -8.82 23.60
N LEU A 9 -35.98 -7.55 23.72
CA LEU A 9 -36.27 -6.50 22.74
C LEU A 9 -35.21 -6.59 21.64
N VAL A 10 -35.60 -6.91 20.41
CA VAL A 10 -34.69 -6.84 19.25
C VAL A 10 -34.83 -5.45 18.65
N VAL A 11 -33.78 -4.63 18.73
CA VAL A 11 -33.70 -3.35 18.02
C VAL A 11 -32.77 -3.54 16.82
N SER A 12 -33.33 -3.48 15.62
CA SER A 12 -32.53 -3.46 14.39
C SER A 12 -32.00 -2.06 14.15
N PHE A 13 -30.67 -1.89 14.20
CA PHE A 13 -29.99 -0.71 13.68
C PHE A 13 -29.59 -0.96 12.23
N VAL A 14 -30.17 -0.22 11.29
CA VAL A 14 -29.66 -0.12 9.92
C VAL A 14 -28.65 1.01 9.91
N ALA A 15 -27.36 0.69 9.90
CA ALA A 15 -26.32 1.67 9.60
C ALA A 15 -26.29 1.87 8.08
N VAL A 16 -26.77 3.01 7.61
CA VAL A 16 -26.46 3.49 6.25
C VAL A 16 -25.04 3.99 6.30
N PHE A 17 -24.09 3.17 5.84
CA PHE A 17 -22.76 3.66 5.51
C PHE A 17 -22.89 4.46 4.22
N GLY A 18 -23.05 5.78 4.36
CA GLY A 18 -22.81 6.69 3.25
C GLY A 18 -21.37 6.45 2.79
N ALA A 19 -21.18 6.06 1.53
CA ALA A 19 -19.86 6.07 0.92
C ALA A 19 -19.41 7.53 0.88
N ALA A 20 -18.64 7.94 1.89
CA ALA A 20 -17.79 9.10 1.75
C ALA A 20 -16.82 8.74 0.62
N SER A 21 -17.04 9.30 -0.57
CA SER A 21 -16.02 9.35 -1.59
C SER A 21 -14.97 10.33 -1.09
N GLU A 22 -14.08 9.86 -0.20
CA GLU A 22 -12.86 10.59 0.08
C GLU A 22 -12.12 10.76 -1.25
N ALA A 23 -11.70 11.98 -1.53
CA ALA A 23 -10.86 12.24 -2.68
C ALA A 23 -9.64 11.31 -2.58
N ALA A 24 -9.45 10.50 -3.63
CA ALA A 24 -8.24 9.75 -3.92
C ALA A 24 -6.99 10.51 -3.46
N ALA A 25 -6.37 10.08 -2.36
CA ALA A 25 -5.16 10.66 -1.80
C ALA A 25 -4.13 9.56 -1.60
N ASP A 26 -2.85 9.88 -1.84
CA ASP A 26 -1.74 8.97 -1.55
C ASP A 26 -1.79 8.46 -0.11
N VAL A 27 -1.36 7.21 0.09
CA VAL A 27 -1.10 6.68 1.42
C VAL A 27 0.20 7.28 1.93
N VAL A 28 0.12 8.09 2.98
CA VAL A 28 1.31 8.64 3.63
C VAL A 28 1.78 7.68 4.73
N LEU A 29 2.98 7.13 4.56
CA LEU A 29 3.66 6.34 5.59
C LEU A 29 4.70 7.23 6.28
N SER A 30 4.61 7.36 7.60
CA SER A 30 5.47 8.25 8.38
C SER A 30 6.28 7.49 9.43
N SER A 31 7.48 7.98 9.70
CA SER A 31 8.28 7.60 10.86
C SER A 31 8.12 8.60 12.00
N GLU A 32 8.54 8.21 13.21
CA GLU A 32 8.48 9.08 14.40
C GLU A 32 9.54 10.20 14.37
N ASP A 33 10.63 10.03 13.62
CA ASP A 33 11.71 11.01 13.47
C ASP A 33 11.47 12.03 12.33
N GLY A 34 10.28 12.02 11.73
CA GLY A 34 9.80 13.05 10.81
C GLY A 34 10.13 12.82 9.34
N PHE A 35 10.17 11.57 8.89
CA PHE A 35 10.19 11.24 7.46
C PHE A 35 8.82 10.74 7.00
N GLU A 36 8.46 11.12 5.78
CA GLU A 36 7.18 10.80 5.15
C GLU A 36 7.42 10.24 3.75
N TYR A 37 6.60 9.26 3.38
CA TYR A 37 6.60 8.63 2.06
C TYR A 37 5.17 8.58 1.54
N GLU A 38 4.91 9.30 0.47
CA GLU A 38 3.64 9.32 -0.25
C GLU A 38 3.64 8.15 -1.23
N VAL A 39 2.96 7.07 -0.84
CA VAL A 39 2.88 5.81 -1.57
C VAL A 39 1.57 5.76 -2.35
N GLN A 40 1.68 5.55 -3.67
CA GLN A 40 0.52 5.51 -4.55
C GLN A 40 -0.23 4.17 -4.45
N ASP A 41 -1.55 4.26 -4.29
CA ASP A 41 -2.45 3.10 -4.29
C ASP A 41 -3.35 3.04 -5.54
N TYR A 42 -3.98 1.87 -5.77
CA TYR A 42 -4.91 1.69 -6.90
C TYR A 42 -6.08 2.67 -6.85
N ALA A 43 -6.64 2.88 -5.65
CA ALA A 43 -7.85 3.65 -5.46
C ALA A 43 -7.66 5.09 -5.95
N THR A 44 -6.42 5.58 -5.88
CA THR A 44 -6.05 6.94 -6.20
C THR A 44 -5.70 7.15 -7.68
N TYR A 45 -4.96 6.23 -8.30
CA TYR A 45 -4.43 6.43 -9.67
C TYR A 45 -4.89 5.38 -10.69
N GLY A 46 -5.75 4.45 -10.31
CA GLY A 46 -6.31 3.40 -11.19
C GLY A 46 -5.29 2.42 -11.78
N SER A 47 -4.00 2.56 -11.43
CA SER A 47 -2.90 1.80 -12.00
C SER A 47 -1.64 1.75 -11.12
N ALA A 48 -1.68 2.30 -9.90
CA ALA A 48 -0.50 2.33 -9.04
C ALA A 48 -0.25 1.00 -8.31
N GLY A 49 1.03 0.68 -8.13
CA GLY A 49 1.51 -0.59 -7.55
C GLY A 49 2.34 -0.41 -6.27
N GLY A 50 2.02 0.60 -5.44
CA GLY A 50 2.82 0.92 -4.26
C GLY A 50 4.12 1.66 -4.57
N GLU A 51 4.18 2.36 -5.70
CA GLU A 51 5.32 3.23 -6.02
C GLU A 51 5.32 4.49 -5.14
N ILE A 52 6.51 5.01 -4.83
CA ILE A 52 6.65 6.24 -4.06
C ILE A 52 6.49 7.41 -5.01
N ARG A 53 5.44 8.21 -4.83
CA ARG A 53 5.32 9.48 -5.56
C ARG A 53 6.35 10.48 -5.07
N SER A 54 6.47 10.59 -3.75
CA SER A 54 7.36 11.52 -3.04
C SER A 54 7.82 10.89 -1.72
N GLY A 55 9.04 11.15 -1.30
CA GLY A 55 9.47 10.75 0.05
C GLY A 55 10.65 11.57 0.54
N GLY A 56 10.67 11.90 1.82
CA GLY A 56 11.67 12.79 2.40
C GLY A 56 11.30 13.23 3.81
N ARG A 57 11.97 14.27 4.30
CA ARG A 57 11.71 14.82 5.63
C ARG A 57 10.44 15.70 5.60
N THR A 58 9.56 15.50 6.58
CA THR A 58 8.31 16.27 6.73
C THR A 58 8.60 17.77 6.67
N GLY A 59 7.82 18.48 5.84
CA GLY A 59 7.93 19.94 5.70
C GLY A 59 9.14 20.44 4.91
N VAL A 60 9.93 19.56 4.31
CA VAL A 60 11.06 19.93 3.44
C VAL A 60 10.64 19.83 1.98
N VAL A 61 11.02 20.82 1.17
CA VAL A 61 10.65 20.96 -0.26
C VAL A 61 11.44 20.00 -1.17
N GLU A 62 12.32 19.18 -0.59
CA GLU A 62 13.24 18.28 -1.28
C GLU A 62 12.86 16.83 -0.99
N ALA A 63 12.00 16.25 -1.82
CA ALA A 63 11.78 14.82 -1.81
C ALA A 63 13.03 14.12 -2.35
N ALA A 64 13.59 13.18 -1.60
CA ALA A 64 14.71 12.32 -2.03
C ALA A 64 14.26 11.29 -3.08
N PHE A 65 12.94 11.03 -3.16
CA PHE A 65 12.35 10.04 -4.05
C PHE A 65 11.26 10.67 -4.92
N SER A 66 11.24 10.34 -6.22
CA SER A 66 10.13 10.69 -7.11
C SER A 66 9.78 9.53 -8.06
N SER A 67 8.53 9.09 -8.02
CA SER A 67 8.02 7.98 -8.82
C SER A 67 8.91 6.73 -8.77
N MET A 68 9.37 6.36 -7.57
CA MET A 68 10.33 5.27 -7.33
C MET A 68 9.68 3.92 -7.00
N PHE A 69 10.48 2.85 -7.12
CA PHE A 69 10.15 1.47 -6.74
C PHE A 69 8.97 0.86 -7.51
N LYS A 70 8.84 1.28 -8.76
CA LYS A 70 7.98 0.67 -9.76
C LYS A 70 8.40 -0.79 -9.98
N LEU A 71 7.50 -1.76 -9.74
CA LEU A 71 7.78 -3.18 -9.87
C LEU A 71 7.25 -3.75 -11.18
N GLU A 72 8.11 -4.49 -11.87
CA GLU A 72 7.77 -5.30 -13.03
C GLU A 72 8.31 -6.73 -12.84
N VAL A 73 7.49 -7.70 -13.23
CA VAL A 73 7.84 -9.13 -13.22
C VAL A 73 7.63 -9.67 -14.63
N ASN A 74 8.72 -10.12 -15.26
CA ASN A 74 8.76 -10.48 -16.69
C ASN A 74 8.12 -9.41 -17.58
N ASP A 75 8.55 -8.15 -17.39
CA ASP A 75 8.09 -6.96 -18.12
C ASP A 75 6.59 -6.60 -17.94
N VAL A 76 5.89 -7.29 -17.04
CA VAL A 76 4.52 -6.96 -16.65
C VAL A 76 4.54 -6.15 -15.37
N ARG A 77 3.98 -4.94 -15.43
CA ARG A 77 3.89 -4.03 -14.30
C ARG A 77 2.96 -4.57 -13.22
N TYR A 78 3.43 -4.52 -11.97
CA TYR A 78 2.58 -4.72 -10.81
C TYR A 78 1.74 -3.47 -10.61
N THR A 79 0.45 -3.60 -10.88
CA THR A 79 -0.57 -2.64 -10.50
C THR A 79 -1.38 -3.29 -9.39
N THR A 80 -1.69 -2.53 -8.35
CA THR A 80 -2.46 -3.04 -7.22
C THR A 80 -3.78 -3.63 -7.75
N PRO A 81 -4.13 -4.87 -7.37
CA PRO A 81 -5.35 -5.51 -7.85
C PRO A 81 -6.59 -4.83 -7.25
N SER A 82 -7.74 -4.93 -7.93
CA SER A 82 -9.03 -4.39 -7.45
C SER A 82 -9.49 -4.93 -6.10
N ALA A 83 -8.83 -5.98 -5.58
CA ALA A 83 -9.01 -6.54 -4.25
C ALA A 83 -8.66 -5.55 -3.10
N GLY A 84 -8.08 -4.40 -3.42
CA GLY A 84 -7.83 -3.31 -2.47
C GLY A 84 -6.49 -3.40 -1.75
N TYR A 85 -6.33 -2.58 -0.72
CA TYR A 85 -5.17 -2.55 0.16
C TYR A 85 -5.62 -2.49 1.62
N SER A 86 -4.70 -2.78 2.55
CA SER A 86 -4.90 -2.55 3.97
C SER A 86 -3.72 -1.80 4.59
N LEU A 87 -4.01 -0.98 5.60
CA LEU A 87 -3.01 -0.38 6.44
C LEU A 87 -2.75 -1.26 7.66
N GLU A 88 -1.50 -1.57 7.90
CA GLU A 88 -1.01 -2.40 9.00
C GLU A 88 -0.02 -1.58 9.86
N LEU A 89 0.40 -2.13 11.00
CA LEU A 89 1.38 -1.51 11.90
C LEU A 89 1.00 -0.06 12.31
N ALA A 90 -0.26 0.15 12.65
CA ALA A 90 -0.81 1.46 12.99
C ALA A 90 -0.62 2.52 11.87
N GLY A 91 -0.75 2.10 10.61
CA GLY A 91 -0.66 2.99 9.45
C GLY A 91 0.74 3.12 8.85
N ARG A 92 1.76 2.44 9.41
CA ARG A 92 3.14 2.49 8.90
C ARG A 92 3.47 1.44 7.85
N GLN A 93 2.51 0.57 7.51
CA GLN A 93 2.67 -0.42 6.45
C GLN A 93 1.45 -0.42 5.53
N LEU A 94 1.71 -0.29 4.24
CA LEU A 94 0.74 -0.52 3.18
C LEU A 94 0.89 -1.96 2.67
N ALA A 95 -0.16 -2.77 2.83
CA ALA A 95 -0.22 -4.12 2.28
C ALA A 95 -1.13 -4.12 1.04
N LEU A 96 -0.54 -4.44 -0.11
CA LEU A 96 -1.21 -4.52 -1.40
C LEU A 96 -1.60 -5.97 -1.71
N GLY A 97 -2.77 -6.15 -2.32
CA GLY A 97 -3.30 -7.46 -2.66
C GLY A 97 -2.45 -8.26 -3.66
N GLU A 98 -2.70 -9.56 -3.75
CA GLU A 98 -2.01 -10.42 -4.73
C GLU A 98 -2.54 -10.19 -6.15
N ALA A 99 -1.66 -9.91 -7.10
CA ALA A 99 -1.95 -9.78 -8.53
C ALA A 99 -1.27 -10.89 -9.33
N LYS A 100 -1.90 -11.27 -10.45
CA LYS A 100 -1.34 -12.28 -11.36
C LYS A 100 -0.56 -11.60 -12.50
N LEU A 101 0.75 -11.79 -12.53
CA LEU A 101 1.67 -11.19 -13.50
C LEU A 101 2.42 -12.28 -14.26
N ALA A 102 2.32 -12.32 -15.58
CA ALA A 102 3.03 -13.29 -16.42
C ALA A 102 2.93 -14.76 -15.95
N GLY A 103 1.79 -15.15 -15.35
CA GLY A 103 1.56 -16.49 -14.81
C GLY A 103 2.05 -16.74 -13.37
N LEU A 104 2.64 -15.74 -12.73
CA LEU A 104 3.07 -15.74 -11.33
C LEU A 104 2.07 -14.97 -10.47
N PHE A 105 2.04 -15.28 -9.19
CA PHE A 105 1.30 -14.51 -8.19
C PHE A 105 2.27 -13.58 -7.46
N VAL A 106 1.96 -12.29 -7.44
CA VAL A 106 2.84 -11.25 -6.90
C VAL A 106 2.06 -10.45 -5.86
N SER A 107 2.63 -10.22 -4.69
CA SER A 107 2.08 -9.31 -3.69
C SER A 107 3.19 -8.43 -3.13
N ARG A 108 2.80 -7.27 -2.58
CA ARG A 108 3.73 -6.25 -2.12
C ARG A 108 3.32 -5.67 -0.78
N ARG A 109 4.31 -5.44 0.08
CA ARG A 109 4.17 -4.59 1.27
C ARG A 109 5.19 -3.48 1.23
N VAL A 110 4.76 -2.28 1.59
CA VAL A 110 5.60 -1.09 1.73
C VAL A 110 5.54 -0.66 3.18
N TYR A 111 6.68 -0.50 3.85
CA TYR A 111 6.67 -0.13 5.27
C TYR A 111 7.77 0.84 5.66
N VAL A 112 7.45 1.68 6.63
CA VAL A 112 8.36 2.63 7.25
C VAL A 112 8.59 2.21 8.70
N PRO A 113 9.84 2.03 9.16
CA PRO A 113 10.12 1.72 10.55
C PRO A 113 9.69 2.86 11.49
N ALA A 114 9.30 2.51 12.72
CA ALA A 114 8.82 3.48 13.70
C ALA A 114 9.91 4.47 14.15
N ALA A 115 11.03 3.95 14.67
CA ALA A 115 12.00 4.74 15.44
C ALA A 115 13.01 5.54 14.59
N THR A 116 13.32 5.09 13.38
CA THR A 116 14.31 5.72 12.49
C THR A 116 13.85 5.51 11.04
N GLY A 117 13.65 6.60 10.30
CA GLY A 117 12.77 6.60 9.13
C GLY A 117 13.32 7.17 7.84
N GLU A 118 14.62 7.39 7.73
CA GLU A 118 15.25 7.87 6.48
C GLU A 118 15.17 6.88 5.30
N PHE A 119 14.55 5.72 5.50
CA PHE A 119 14.28 4.76 4.46
C PHE A 119 12.89 4.11 4.61
N VAL A 120 12.46 3.54 3.50
CA VAL A 120 11.24 2.74 3.32
C VAL A 120 11.66 1.37 2.81
N ARG A 121 10.94 0.33 3.22
CA ARG A 121 11.25 -1.05 2.84
C ARG A 121 10.11 -1.65 2.02
N TYR A 122 10.52 -2.40 1.00
CA TYR A 122 9.64 -3.18 0.15
C TYR A 122 9.82 -4.66 0.45
N LEU A 123 8.70 -5.37 0.62
CA LEU A 123 8.66 -6.82 0.66
C LEU A 123 7.76 -7.30 -0.47
N ASP A 124 8.39 -7.81 -1.53
CA ASP A 124 7.72 -8.39 -2.68
C ASP A 124 7.77 -9.91 -2.60
N VAL A 125 6.60 -10.54 -2.67
CA VAL A 125 6.45 -12.00 -2.65
C VAL A 125 6.00 -12.46 -4.02
N ILE A 126 6.83 -13.24 -4.68
CA ILE A 126 6.56 -13.83 -6.01
C ILE A 126 6.41 -15.34 -5.84
N ARG A 127 5.22 -15.85 -6.15
CA ARG A 127 4.85 -17.26 -6.01
C ARG A 127 4.63 -17.88 -7.38
N ASN A 128 5.45 -18.88 -7.69
CA ASN A 128 5.30 -19.75 -8.85
C ASN A 128 4.24 -20.82 -8.55
N PRO A 129 3.08 -20.84 -9.24
CA PRO A 129 2.04 -21.82 -8.99
C PRO A 129 2.29 -23.17 -9.69
N LEU A 130 3.37 -23.31 -10.46
CA LEU A 130 3.66 -24.50 -11.24
C LEU A 130 4.54 -25.47 -10.45
N ASN A 131 4.40 -26.76 -10.77
CA ASN A 131 5.26 -27.82 -10.22
C ASN A 131 6.60 -27.94 -10.97
N LYS A 132 7.06 -26.85 -11.59
CA LYS A 132 8.33 -26.78 -12.32
C LYS A 132 9.03 -25.46 -12.07
N SER A 133 10.36 -25.47 -12.10
CA SER A 133 11.20 -24.28 -11.98
C SER A 133 10.93 -23.29 -13.11
N VAL A 134 10.94 -22.00 -12.80
CA VAL A 134 10.80 -20.89 -13.75
C VAL A 134 11.88 -19.85 -13.49
N VAL A 135 12.42 -19.27 -14.54
CA VAL A 135 13.30 -18.10 -14.45
C VAL A 135 12.42 -16.86 -14.51
N VAL A 136 12.69 -15.89 -13.63
CA VAL A 136 11.89 -14.67 -13.50
C VAL A 136 12.82 -13.46 -13.54
N THR A 137 12.50 -12.49 -14.38
CA THR A 137 13.12 -11.17 -14.36
C THR A 137 12.31 -10.26 -13.44
N VAL A 138 12.99 -9.64 -12.48
CA VAL A 138 12.39 -8.65 -11.59
C VAL A 138 13.07 -7.31 -11.83
N THR A 139 12.27 -6.31 -12.22
CA THR A 139 12.76 -4.97 -12.51
C THR A 139 12.16 -3.99 -11.52
N TYR A 140 13.03 -3.18 -10.92
CA TYR A 140 12.66 -2.01 -10.15
C TYR A 140 13.10 -0.77 -10.93
N SER A 141 12.17 0.16 -11.15
CA SER A 141 12.46 1.41 -11.85
C SER A 141 11.97 2.64 -11.07
N GLY A 142 12.48 3.80 -11.44
CA GLY A 142 12.18 5.04 -10.75
C GLY A 142 13.21 6.12 -10.98
N ARG A 143 13.06 7.25 -10.27
CA ARG A 143 14.04 8.34 -10.25
C ARG A 143 14.44 8.65 -8.82
N VAL A 144 15.74 8.56 -8.54
CA VAL A 144 16.29 9.21 -7.35
C VAL A 144 16.15 10.71 -7.59
N ALA A 145 15.50 11.40 -6.66
CA ALA A 145 15.27 12.83 -6.79
C ALA A 145 16.36 13.59 -6.02
N TYR A 146 16.88 14.63 -6.66
CA TYR A 146 17.68 15.68 -6.03
C TYR A 146 17.09 17.00 -6.51
N GLY A 147 16.40 17.72 -5.62
CA GLY A 147 15.82 19.03 -5.91
C GLY A 147 14.30 19.05 -6.15
N SER A 148 13.75 20.24 -5.98
CA SER A 148 12.35 20.58 -5.72
C SER A 148 11.31 19.92 -6.62
N SER A 149 10.38 19.17 -6.00
CA SER A 149 9.02 19.06 -6.52
C SER A 149 8.15 20.05 -5.75
N PRO A 150 7.57 21.08 -6.39
CA PRO A 150 6.58 21.92 -5.72
C PRO A 150 5.37 21.07 -5.32
N ARG A 151 4.87 21.30 -4.10
CA ARG A 151 3.48 21.01 -3.76
C ARG A 151 2.58 22.07 -4.37
#